data_AF-A0A5J4PXY8-F1
#
_entry.id   AF-A0A5J4PXY8-F1
#
_cell.length_a   1.000
_cell.length_b   1.000
_cell.length_c   1.000
_cell.angle_alpha   90.00
_cell.angle_beta   90.00
_cell.angle_gamma   90.00
#
_symmetry.space_group_name_H-M   'P 1'
#
loop_
_entity.id
_entity.type
_entity.pdbx_description
1 polymer ?
#
loop_
_entity_poly.entity_id
_entity_poly.type
_entity_poly.pdbx_seq_one_letter_code
_entity_poly.pdbx_strand_id
1 'polypeptide(L)' 'MNEEITVMVADASHEIFVDTILDTITEAAKVRGTGIARRTHEYVIQKMKEGKAIIALCGDEFAGFCYIESWGNK' A
#
# COMPACT_ATOMS: atom_id res chain seq x y z
N MET A 1 26.69 2.22 -3.69
CA MET A 1 26.02 2.57 -2.42
C MET A 1 24.83 1.64 -2.33
N ASN A 2 24.64 0.94 -1.21
CA ASN A 2 23.44 0.12 -1.05
C ASN A 2 22.32 1.09 -0.68
N GLU A 3 21.30 1.15 -1.53
CA GLU A 3 20.08 1.88 -1.25
C GLU A 3 19.34 1.15 -0.11
N GLU A 4 19.18 1.84 1.02
CA GLU A 4 18.56 1.25 2.21
C GLU A 4 17.04 1.34 2.10
N ILE A 5 16.38 0.19 2.14
CA ILE A 5 14.93 0.09 2.18
C ILE A 5 14.47 0.11 3.63
N THR A 6 13.67 1.12 3.98
CA THR A 6 13.00 1.19 5.28
C THR A 6 11.58 0.65 5.15
N VAL A 7 11.21 -0.31 6.01
CA VAL A 7 9.86 -0.87 6.07
C VAL A 7 9.22 -0.50 7.40
N MET A 8 8.04 0.11 7.37
CA MET A 8 7.37 0.62 8.56
C MET A 8 5.84 0.50 8.48
N VAL A 9 5.17 0.61 9.63
CA VAL A 9 3.71 0.76 9.68
C VAL A 9 3.37 2.12 9.10
N ALA A 10 2.52 2.13 8.07
CA ALA A 10 2.09 3.35 7.42
C ALA A 10 1.05 4.07 8.29
N ASP A 11 1.33 5.33 8.64
CA ASP A 11 0.36 6.27 9.22
C ASP A 11 -0.15 7.30 8.20
N ALA A 12 -0.96 8.26 8.65
CA ALA A 12 -1.59 9.28 7.80
C ALA A 12 -0.61 10.17 7.01
N SER A 13 0.63 10.35 7.47
CA SER A 13 1.65 11.11 6.73
C SER A 13 2.01 10.48 5.37
N HIS A 14 1.78 9.17 5.22
CA HIS A 14 2.03 8.44 3.98
C HIS A 14 0.88 8.55 2.96
N GLU A 15 -0.16 9.35 3.24
CA GLU A 15 -1.27 9.59 2.30
C GLU A 15 -0.79 10.08 0.93
N ILE A 16 0.34 10.78 0.88
CA ILE A 16 0.98 11.26 -0.36
C ILE A 16 1.29 10.15 -1.37
N PHE A 17 1.38 8.89 -0.91
CA PHE A 17 1.68 7.74 -1.76
C PHE A 17 0.42 6.98 -2.23
N VAL A 18 -0.78 7.38 -1.82
CA VAL A 18 -2.00 6.58 -2.07
C VAL A 18 -2.29 6.43 -3.56
N ASP A 19 -2.14 7.48 -4.36
CA ASP A 19 -2.30 7.37 -5.82
C ASP A 19 -1.30 6.38 -6.43
N THR A 20 -0.02 6.48 -6.06
CA THR A 20 1.04 5.54 -6.47
C THR A 20 0.72 4.11 -6.06
N ILE A 21 0.19 3.90 -4.86
CA ILE A 21 -0.24 2.59 -4.35
C ILE A 21 -1.37 2.01 -5.22
N LEU A 22 -2.40 2.80 -5.50
CA LEU A 22 -3.55 2.37 -6.29
C LEU A 22 -3.17 2.03 -7.74
N ASP A 23 -2.29 2.82 -8.33
CA ASP A 23 -1.75 2.56 -9.66
C ASP A 23 -0.89 1.29 -9.65
N THR A 24 0.03 1.15 -8.69
CA THR A 24 0.88 -0.05 -8.56
C THR A 24 0.04 -1.33 -8.40
N ILE A 25 -1.00 -1.30 -7.57
CA ILE A 25 -1.93 -2.44 -7.39
C ILE A 25 -2.64 -2.78 -8.71
N THR A 26 -3.07 -1.75 -9.45
CA THR A 26 -3.72 -1.93 -10.75
C THR A 26 -2.75 -2.52 -11.78
N GLU A 27 -1.52 -2.01 -11.88
CA GLU A 27 -0.51 -2.49 -12.80
C GLU A 27 -0.08 -3.93 -12.50
N ALA A 28 0.12 -4.26 -11.22
CA ALA A 28 0.44 -5.62 -10.80
C ALA A 28 -0.65 -6.63 -11.19
N ALA A 29 -1.93 -6.25 -11.07
CA ALA A 29 -3.05 -7.08 -11.49
C ALA A 29 -3.10 -7.26 -13.03
N LYS A 30 -2.82 -6.20 -13.79
CA LYS A 30 -2.71 -6.26 -15.26
C LYS A 30 -1.64 -7.24 -15.72
N VAL A 31 -0.43 -7.17 -15.12
CA VAL A 31 0.67 -8.09 -15.45
C VAL A 31 0.30 -9.55 -15.19
N ARG A 32 -0.50 -9.81 -14.15
CA ARG A 32 -1.00 -11.15 -13.82
C ARG A 32 -2.16 -11.62 -14.70
N GLY A 33 -2.69 -10.76 -15.58
CA GLY A 33 -3.87 -11.05 -16.39
C GLY A 33 -5.15 -11.19 -15.57
N THR A 34 -5.16 -10.66 -14.34
CA THR A 34 -6.31 -10.76 -13.43
C THR A 34 -7.02 -9.41 -13.34
N GLY A 35 -8.35 -9.42 -13.37
CA GLY A 35 -9.13 -8.25 -12.95
C GLY A 35 -8.90 -7.97 -11.45
N ILE A 36 -8.94 -6.70 -11.06
CA ILE A 36 -8.89 -6.30 -9.65
C ILE A 36 -9.96 -5.26 -9.37
N ALA A 37 -10.72 -5.49 -8.30
CA ALA A 37 -11.61 -4.47 -7.77
C ALA A 37 -10.75 -3.37 -7.13
N ARG A 38 -10.71 -2.20 -7.77
CA ARG A 38 -9.94 -1.06 -7.29
C ARG A 38 -10.35 -0.70 -5.86
N ARG A 39 -9.36 -0.39 -5.03
CA ARG A 39 -9.59 0.21 -3.72
C ARG A 39 -9.81 1.71 -3.90
N THR A 40 -10.58 2.30 -3.01
CA THR A 40 -10.73 3.75 -2.95
C THR A 40 -9.56 4.35 -2.17
N HIS A 41 -9.27 5.62 -2.44
CA HIS A 41 -8.31 6.41 -1.67
C HIS A 41 -8.60 6.34 -0.16
N GLU A 42 -9.86 6.58 0.20
CA GLU A 42 -10.35 6.53 1.58
C GLU A 42 -10.11 5.18 2.25
N TYR A 43 -10.29 4.07 1.53
CA TYR A 43 -10.06 2.73 2.07
C TYR A 43 -8.59 2.51 2.45
N VAL A 44 -7.67 2.93 1.59
CA VAL A 44 -6.23 2.80 1.84
C VAL A 44 -5.81 3.63 3.04
N ILE A 45 -6.28 4.89 3.12
CA ILE A 45 -6.04 5.77 4.28
C ILE A 45 -6.59 5.15 5.55
N GLN A 46 -7.80 4.57 5.49
CA GLN A 46 -8.39 3.94 6.66
C GLN A 46 -7.48 2.83 7.19
N LYS A 47 -6.90 2.01 6.31
CA LYS A 47 -5.94 0.97 6.72
C LYS A 47 -4.68 1.54 7.37
N MET A 48 -4.17 2.67 6.88
CA MET A 48 -3.05 3.38 7.52
C MET A 48 -3.43 3.86 8.92
N LYS A 49 -4.59 4.52 9.06
CA LYS A 49 -5.11 5.02 10.35
C LYS A 49 -5.39 3.89 11.35
N GLU A 50 -5.79 2.72 10.88
CA GLU A 50 -5.99 1.52 11.71
C GLU A 50 -4.67 0.81 12.09
N GLY A 51 -3.51 1.27 11.62
CA GLY A 51 -2.22 0.59 11.81
C GLY A 51 -2.14 -0.76 11.08
N LYS A 52 -2.97 -0.94 10.04
CA LYS A 52 -3.11 -2.18 9.25
C LYS A 52 -2.50 -2.05 7.86
N ALA A 53 -1.65 -1.07 7.64
CA ALA A 53 -0.93 -0.87 6.38
C ALA A 53 0.57 -0.80 6.66
N ILE A 54 1.35 -1.39 5.75
CA ILE A 54 2.81 -1.38 5.79
C ILE A 54 3.29 -0.74 4.49
N ILE A 55 4.26 0.17 4.61
CA ILE A 55 4.89 0.84 3.47
C ILE A 55 6.40 0.59 3.53
N ALA A 56 6.99 0.40 2.35
CA ALA A 56 8.43 0.34 2.16
C ALA A 56 8.87 1.58 1.36
N LEU A 57 9.90 2.27 1.86
CA LEU A 57 10.49 3.44 1.22
C LEU A 57 11.99 3.22 0.99
N CYS A 58 12.47 3.73 -0.14
CA CYS A 58 13.89 3.88 -0.46
C CYS A 58 14.24 5.36 -0.32
N GLY A 59 14.73 5.79 0.85
CA GLY A 59 14.74 7.21 1.19
C GLY A 59 13.30 7.77 1.23
N ASP A 60 13.01 8.75 0.37
CA ASP A 60 11.66 9.33 0.21
C ASP A 60 10.84 8.70 -0.93
N GLU A 61 11.41 7.69 -1.63
CA GLU A 61 10.75 7.06 -2.78
C GLU A 61 9.94 5.83 -2.38
N PHE A 62 8.77 5.68 -3.01
CA PHE A 62 7.91 4.52 -2.82
C PHE A 62 8.56 3.24 -3.35
N ALA A 63 8.78 2.26 -2.47
CA ALA A 63 9.36 0.97 -2.83
C ALA A 63 8.35 -0.19 -2.75
N GLY A 64 7.26 -0.03 -1.97
CA GLY A 64 6.21 -1.04 -1.90
C GLY A 64 5.17 -0.78 -0.84
N PHE A 65 4.08 -1.54 -0.92
CA PHE A 65 2.95 -1.43 -0.01
C PHE A 65 2.25 -2.77 0.18
N CYS A 66 1.78 -3.01 1.41
CA CYS A 66 0.77 -4.04 1.66
C CYS A 66 -0.18 -3.58 2.78
N TYR A 67 -1.33 -4.22 2.86
CA TYR A 67 -2.29 -3.98 3.93
C TYR A 67 -2.89 -5.28 4.41
N ILE A 68 -3.39 -5.25 5.65
CA ILE A 68 -3.89 -6.42 6.36
C ILE A 68 -5.43 -6.36 6.36
N GLU A 69 -6.02 -7.45 5.88
CA GLU A 69 -7.45 -7.74 6.07
C GLU A 69 -7.60 -8.90 7.04
N SER A 70 -8.36 -8.65 8.10
CA SER A 70 -8.79 -9.68 9.03
C SER A 70 -10.20 -10.10 8.65
N TRP A 71 -10.36 -11.35 8.24
CA TRP A 71 -11.66 -11.94 7.97
C TRP A 71 -12.16 -12.61 9.25
N GLY A 72 -13.27 -12.11 9.81
CA GLY A 72 -13.92 -12.77 10.93
C GLY A 72 -14.69 -13.99 10.43
N ASN A 73 -14.39 -15.18 10.98
CA ASN A 73 -15.30 -16.31 10.85
C ASN A 73 -16.50 -16.03 11.77
N LYS A 74 -17.72 -16.17 11.23
CA LYS A 74 -18.95 -16.07 12.00
C LYS A 74 -19.36 -17.44 12.52
#